data_AF-A0A1Q7E1V8-F1
#
_entry.id   AF-A0A1Q7E1V8-F1
#
_cell.length_a   1.000
_cell.length_b   1.000
_cell.length_c   1.000
_cell.angle_alpha   90.00
_cell.angle_beta   90.00
_cell.angle_gamma   90.00
#
_symmetry.space_group_name_H-M   'P 1'
#
loop_
_entity.id
_entity.type
_entity.pdbx_description
1 polymer ?
#
loop_
_entity_poly.entity_id
_entity_poly.type
_entity_poly.pdbx_seq_one_letter_code
_entity_poly.pdbx_strand_id
1 'polypeptide(L)'
;MVFEDLDGNGDQDIFSGEMGIEGWGLELWWNGQVIATTSTGPDGSFVFPDLGNSIYSVCAEVRAPYTQTPSRGQVPVQECGRVGYTFTFSGSIMMWSINNFGEQMLP
;
A
#
# COMPACT_ATOMS: atom_id res chain seq x y z
N MET A 1 -3.43 -3.14 2.75
CA MET A 1 -2.41 -3.97 3.44
C MET A 1 -1.18 -4.12 2.55
N VAL A 2 -0.10 -4.72 3.04
CA VAL A 2 1.03 -5.20 2.20
C VAL A 2 1.06 -6.72 2.31
N PHE A 3 1.17 -7.43 1.19
CA PHE A 3 1.12 -8.90 1.13
C PHE A 3 2.18 -9.47 0.20
N GLU A 4 2.51 -10.74 0.44
CA GLU A 4 3.43 -11.51 -0.41
C GLU A 4 2.67 -11.94 -1.67
N ASP A 5 3.02 -11.34 -2.81
CA ASP A 5 2.44 -11.66 -4.11
C ASP A 5 3.22 -12.82 -4.75
N LEU A 6 2.67 -14.02 -4.62
CA LEU A 6 3.35 -15.26 -4.99
C LEU A 6 3.27 -15.51 -6.49
N ASP A 7 2.21 -15.09 -7.16
CA ASP A 7 2.01 -15.32 -8.59
C ASP A 7 2.30 -14.09 -9.46
N GLY A 8 2.50 -12.92 -8.85
CA GLY A 8 2.91 -11.67 -9.48
C GLY A 8 1.74 -10.89 -10.11
N ASN A 9 0.50 -11.21 -9.77
CA ASN A 9 -0.68 -10.63 -10.40
C ASN A 9 -1.16 -9.33 -9.72
N GLY A 10 -0.62 -8.98 -8.54
CA GLY A 10 -0.96 -7.81 -7.74
C GLY A 10 -2.29 -7.89 -6.96
N ASP A 11 -3.06 -8.96 -7.10
CA ASP A 11 -4.34 -9.20 -6.43
C ASP A 11 -4.19 -10.30 -5.37
N GLN A 12 -4.40 -9.96 -4.10
CA GLN A 12 -4.22 -10.90 -3.00
C GLN A 12 -5.16 -12.11 -3.05
N ASP A 13 -4.57 -13.31 -3.12
CA ASP A 13 -5.24 -14.61 -2.94
C ASP A 13 -4.83 -15.30 -1.63
N ILE A 14 -5.62 -15.06 -0.57
CA ILE A 14 -5.41 -15.70 0.73
C ILE A 14 -5.58 -17.22 0.70
N PHE A 15 -6.28 -17.79 -0.29
CA PHE A 15 -6.45 -19.24 -0.42
C PHE A 15 -5.23 -19.89 -1.09
N SER A 16 -4.40 -19.09 -1.77
CA SER A 16 -3.12 -19.51 -2.37
C SER A 16 -1.90 -19.19 -1.51
N GLY A 17 -2.11 -18.61 -0.31
CA GLY A 17 -1.03 -18.35 0.65
C GLY A 17 -0.42 -16.95 0.56
N GLU A 18 -1.06 -16.01 -0.13
CA GLU A 18 -0.60 -14.63 -0.24
C GLU A 18 -0.91 -13.84 1.03
N MET A 19 -0.09 -14.10 2.05
CA MET A 19 -0.26 -13.58 3.40
C MET A 19 0.27 -12.15 3.53
N GLY A 20 -0.23 -11.43 4.53
CA GLY A 20 0.28 -10.10 4.85
C GLY A 20 1.73 -10.13 5.34
N ILE A 21 2.50 -9.09 4.98
CA ILE A 21 3.89 -8.93 5.39
C ILE A 21 3.97 -7.94 6.55
N GLU A 22 4.55 -8.35 7.68
CA GLU A 22 4.77 -7.49 8.85
C GLU A 22 5.93 -6.51 8.67
N GLY A 23 5.82 -5.33 9.27
CA GLY A 23 6.92 -4.38 9.39
C GLY A 23 7.33 -3.71 8.08
N TRP A 24 6.46 -3.70 7.07
CA TRP A 24 6.67 -3.01 5.80
C TRP A 24 6.44 -1.51 5.96
N GLY A 25 7.41 -0.68 5.59
CA GLY A 25 7.30 0.78 5.69
C GLY A 25 6.35 1.39 4.66
N LEU A 26 5.51 2.34 5.10
CA LEU A 26 4.61 3.10 4.24
C LEU A 26 4.72 4.59 4.53
N GLU A 27 4.55 5.39 3.49
CA GLU A 27 4.54 6.85 3.54
C GLU A 27 3.18 7.38 3.07
N LEU A 28 2.62 8.33 3.83
CA LEU A 28 1.45 9.12 3.43
C LEU A 28 1.92 10.46 2.88
N TRP A 29 1.46 10.77 1.68
CA TRP A 29 1.79 11.97 0.92
C TRP A 29 0.58 12.90 0.79
N TRP A 30 0.84 14.20 0.90
CA TRP A 30 -0.12 15.25 0.62
C TRP A 30 0.58 16.45 0.00
N ASN A 31 0.11 16.90 -1.17
CA ASN A 31 0.68 18.03 -1.91
C ASN A 31 2.19 17.90 -2.14
N GLY A 32 2.65 16.70 -2.51
CA GLY A 32 4.06 16.43 -2.79
C GLY A 32 4.99 16.39 -1.57
N GLN A 33 4.45 16.28 -0.34
CA GLN A 33 5.24 16.09 0.88
C GLN A 33 4.80 14.84 1.64
N VAL A 34 5.76 14.13 2.23
CA VAL A 34 5.47 13.10 3.24
C VAL A 34 4.97 13.80 4.51
N ILE A 35 3.75 13.47 4.92
CA ILE A 35 3.13 14.02 6.12
C ILE A 35 3.04 13.02 7.29
N ALA A 36 3.15 11.73 6.99
CA ALA A 36 3.19 10.67 8.01
C ALA A 36 3.86 9.41 7.45
N THR A 37 4.35 8.56 8.36
CA THR A 37 4.85 7.22 8.04
C THR A 37 4.24 6.20 9.00
N THR A 38 4.13 4.94 8.57
CA THR A 38 3.73 3.81 9.41
C THR A 38 4.42 2.55 8.94
N SER A 39 4.30 1.46 9.70
CA SER A 39 4.64 0.12 9.25
C SER A 39 3.45 -0.82 9.37
N THR A 40 3.44 -1.89 8.57
CA THR A 40 2.39 -2.91 8.66
C THR A 40 2.46 -3.73 9.95
N GLY A 41 1.30 -4.16 10.44
CA GLY A 41 1.17 -5.11 11.53
C GLY A 41 1.37 -6.58 11.10
N PRO A 42 1.19 -7.54 12.02
CA PRO A 42 1.46 -8.97 11.78
C PRO A 42 0.68 -9.60 10.63
N ASP A 43 -0.47 -9.04 10.29
CA ASP A 43 -1.34 -9.48 9.20
C ASP A 43 -1.17 -8.63 7.93
N GLY A 44 -0.13 -7.79 7.85
CA GLY A 44 0.11 -6.86 6.74
C GLY A 44 -0.76 -5.59 6.77
N SER A 45 -1.67 -5.44 7.73
CA SER A 45 -2.55 -4.27 7.82
C SER A 45 -1.78 -3.00 8.20
N PHE A 46 -2.26 -1.84 7.75
CA PHE A 46 -1.76 -0.53 8.16
C PHE A 46 -2.89 0.49 8.18
N VAL A 47 -2.73 1.58 8.94
CA VAL A 47 -3.72 2.65 9.03
C VAL A 47 -3.05 4.00 9.20
N PHE A 48 -3.60 5.03 8.55
CA PHE A 48 -3.33 6.43 8.85
C PHE A 48 -4.60 7.05 9.43
N PRO A 49 -4.67 7.29 10.75
CA PRO A 49 -5.86 7.85 11.39
C PRO A 49 -5.98 9.37 11.14
N ASP A 50 -7.15 9.91 11.46
CA ASP A 50 -7.40 11.36 11.59
C ASP A 50 -7.09 12.22 10.35
N LEU A 51 -7.32 11.66 9.16
CA LEU A 51 -7.15 12.38 7.91
C LEU A 51 -8.30 13.37 7.67
N GLY A 52 -7.97 14.61 7.29
CA GLY A 52 -8.94 15.59 6.84
C GLY A 52 -9.51 15.25 5.46
N ASN A 53 -10.64 15.87 5.09
CA ASN A 53 -11.26 15.65 3.78
C ASN A 53 -10.38 16.19 2.64
N SER A 54 -9.58 15.31 2.04
CA SER A 54 -8.60 15.66 1.01
C SER A 54 -8.25 14.44 0.17
N ILE A 55 -7.48 14.67 -0.89
CA ILE A 55 -6.80 13.65 -1.66
C ILE A 55 -5.43 13.43 -1.03
N TYR A 56 -5.09 12.17 -0.78
CA TYR A 56 -3.77 11.74 -0.32
C TYR A 56 -3.24 10.66 -1.25
N SER A 57 -1.93 10.44 -1.20
CA SER A 57 -1.32 9.27 -1.79
C SER A 57 -0.59 8.44 -0.73
N VAL A 58 -0.59 7.11 -0.90
CA VAL A 58 0.22 6.20 -0.07
C VAL A 58 1.18 5.44 -0.97
N CYS A 59 2.43 5.36 -0.53
CA CYS A 59 3.47 4.61 -1.18
C CYS A 59 4.12 3.66 -0.18
N ALA A 60 4.33 2.41 -0.60
CA ALA A 60 5.14 1.46 0.16
C ALA A 60 6.63 1.73 -0.10
N GLU A 61 7.46 1.46 0.90
CA GLU A 61 8.91 1.48 0.72
C GLU A 61 9.35 0.42 -0.29
N VAL A 62 10.48 0.64 -0.95
CA VAL A 62 11.12 -0.41 -1.74
C VAL A 62 12.08 -1.18 -0.86
N ARG A 63 11.90 -2.49 -0.81
CA ARG A 63 12.70 -3.39 0.00
C ARG A 63 13.19 -4.56 -0.84
N ALA A 64 14.47 -4.57 -1.18
CA ALA A 64 15.07 -5.74 -1.82
C ALA A 64 14.96 -6.97 -0.91
N PRO A 65 14.69 -8.18 -1.43
CA PRO A 65 14.63 -8.55 -2.86
C PRO A 65 13.23 -8.45 -3.51
N TYR A 66 12.28 -7.77 -2.88
CA TYR A 66 10.92 -7.66 -3.40
C TYR A 66 10.79 -6.59 -4.49
N THR A 67 9.89 -6.87 -5.42
CA THR A 67 9.40 -5.93 -6.43
C THR A 67 7.90 -5.79 -6.29
N GLN A 68 7.45 -4.54 -6.21
CA GLN A 68 6.04 -4.23 -6.15
C GLN A 68 5.35 -4.57 -7.47
N THR A 69 4.24 -5.28 -7.37
CA THR A 69 3.43 -5.71 -8.51
C THR A 69 2.21 -4.80 -8.65
N PRO A 70 1.96 -4.26 -9.85
CA PRO A 70 0.84 -3.35 -10.08
C PRO A 70 -0.50 -4.10 -9.99
N SER A 71 -1.24 -3.94 -8.91
CA SER A 71 -2.62 -4.43 -8.80
C SER A 71 -3.57 -3.68 -9.74
N ARG A 72 -4.78 -4.23 -9.94
CA ARG A 72 -5.80 -3.61 -10.79
C ARG A 72 -6.35 -2.33 -10.15
N GLY A 73 -5.84 -1.18 -10.57
CA GLY A 73 -6.22 0.13 -10.03
C GLY A 73 -5.07 0.90 -9.38
N GLN A 74 -3.89 0.29 -9.26
CA GLN A 74 -2.66 1.03 -8.99
C GLN A 74 -2.34 1.92 -10.18
N VAL A 75 -2.23 3.22 -9.90
CA VAL A 75 -1.75 4.22 -10.85
C VAL A 75 -0.36 4.65 -10.41
N PRO A 76 0.57 4.93 -11.34
CA PRO A 76 1.84 5.54 -10.98
C PRO A 76 1.58 6.80 -10.15
N VAL A 77 2.00 6.79 -8.89
CA VAL A 77 1.87 7.95 -8.01
C VAL A 77 3.08 8.83 -8.24
N GLN A 78 2.84 10.00 -8.82
CA GLN A 78 3.91 10.93 -9.18
C GLN A 78 4.63 11.50 -7.96
N GLU A 79 3.97 11.56 -6.80
CA GLU A 79 4.51 12.17 -5.58
C GLU A 79 5.72 11.43 -5.02
N CYS A 80 5.71 10.09 -5.02
CA CYS A 80 6.82 9.27 -4.52
C CYS A 80 7.69 8.66 -5.63
N GLY A 81 7.32 8.84 -6.90
CA GLY A 81 8.02 8.25 -8.05
C GLY A 81 7.96 6.71 -8.10
N ARG A 82 7.00 6.11 -7.38
CA ARG A 82 6.81 4.65 -7.27
C ARG A 82 5.35 4.30 -7.62
N VAL A 83 5.06 3.01 -7.68
CA VAL A 83 3.67 2.54 -7.76
C VAL A 83 3.01 2.78 -6.39
N GLY A 84 1.75 3.20 -6.40
CA GLY A 84 1.04 3.62 -5.20
C GLY A 84 -0.44 3.80 -5.45
N TYR A 85 -1.12 4.37 -4.45
CA TYR A 85 -2.54 4.69 -4.55
C TYR A 85 -2.80 6.13 -4.22
N THR A 86 -3.66 6.77 -5.00
CA THR A 86 -4.27 8.06 -4.64
C THR A 86 -5.70 7.81 -4.19
N PHE A 87 -6.09 8.43 -3.08
CA PHE A 87 -7.43 8.28 -2.55
C PHE A 87 -7.98 9.55 -1.95
N THR A 88 -9.29 9.71 -2.11
CA THR A 88 -10.05 10.75 -1.43
C THR A 88 -10.51 10.21 -0.09
N PHE A 89 -10.06 10.85 0.99
CA PHE A 89 -10.66 10.64 2.30
C PHE A 89 -11.84 11.60 2.42
N SER A 90 -13.05 11.07 2.59
CA SER A 90 -14.27 11.88 2.72
C SER A 90 -15.17 11.28 3.82
N GLY A 91 -14.87 11.57 5.09
CA GLY A 91 -15.71 11.20 6.25
C GLY A 91 -15.17 10.12 7.19
N SER A 92 -15.82 10.00 8.37
CA SER A 92 -15.29 9.32 9.58
C SER A 92 -15.33 7.79 9.59
N ILE A 93 -15.80 7.12 8.53
CA ILE A 93 -15.77 5.65 8.47
C ILE A 93 -15.59 5.21 7.02
N MET A 94 -14.35 5.00 6.62
CA MET A 94 -14.00 4.28 5.40
C MET A 94 -13.24 3.02 5.83
N MET A 95 -13.91 1.86 5.84
CA MET A 95 -13.21 0.57 5.86
C MET A 95 -12.66 0.35 4.46
N TRP A 96 -11.39 0.69 4.29
CA TRP A 96 -10.74 0.78 2.99
C TRP A 96 -10.07 -0.57 2.66
N SER A 97 -10.61 -1.33 1.70
CA SER A 97 -10.12 -2.68 1.38
C SER A 97 -9.64 -2.86 -0.07
N ILE A 98 -9.52 -1.79 -0.85
CA ILE A 98 -9.26 -1.87 -2.31
C ILE A 98 -7.78 -1.65 -2.68
N ASN A 99 -6.95 -1.22 -1.73
CA ASN A 99 -5.61 -0.70 -2.03
C ASN A 99 -4.56 -1.47 -1.22
N ASN A 100 -4.12 -2.59 -1.80
CA ASN A 100 -3.19 -3.53 -1.21
C ASN A 100 -1.91 -3.59 -2.04
N PHE A 101 -0.76 -3.45 -1.39
CA PHE A 101 0.51 -3.56 -2.07
C PHE A 101 0.92 -5.03 -2.17
N GLY A 102 0.94 -5.56 -3.40
CA GLY A 102 1.54 -6.86 -3.71
C GLY A 102 3.04 -6.70 -3.84
N GLU A 103 3.79 -7.51 -3.10
CA GLU A 103 5.25 -7.51 -3.11
C GLU A 103 5.73 -8.90 -3.52
N GLN A 104 6.22 -9.03 -4.76
CA GLN A 104 6.72 -10.28 -5.28
C GLN A 104 8.22 -10.40 -5.01
N MET A 105 8.62 -11.47 -4.32
CA MET A 105 10.03 -11.80 -4.16
C MET A 105 10.58 -12.36 -5.48
N LEU A 106 11.53 -11.65 -6.09
CA LEU A 106 12.22 -12.19 -7.27
C LEU A 106 13.35 -13.15 -6.82
N PRO A 107 13.51 -14.31 -7.48
CA PRO A 107 14.57 -15.28 -7.17
C PRO A 107 15.98 -14.78 -7.51
#